data_AF-A0A1Y1NLI1-F1
#
_entry.id   AF-A0A1Y1NLI1-F1
#
_cell.length_a   1.000
_cell.length_b   1.000
_cell.length_c   1.000
_cell.angle_alpha   90.00
_cell.angle_beta   90.00
_cell.angle_gamma   90.00
#
_symmetry.space_group_name_H-M   'P 1'
#
loop_
_entity.id
_entity.type
_entity.pdbx_description
1 polymer ?
#
loop_
_entity_poly.entity_id
_entity_poly.type
_entity_poly.pdbx_seq_one_letter_code
_entity_poly.pdbx_strand_id
1 'polypeptide(L)'
;MYFFAVLIFHFTYVPSQSDGYIFPIGFTCNQSRCDEYCPYGYKTDVIGCRTCTCDNPCAGKQCEPYQQCDVDHWTCHGNTYYFSLMCRASCPLHECKPQDCPYGHEKDEMGCKGCGCMNPCKYQRCGPGEVCVAEEMCSEGPRGIKLKCLRANATGTKQCEELPCHSTTYCQFGFAVDSDNCPTCTCITNLCSRVVCPLFHYCTARYPSCRSPPCPAPSPKCKPICPKGTEILVGMNDFPVECNDDEWICPKKYDCLRVNDLSTSYCCKPLEEQ
;
A
#
# COMPACT_ATOMS: atom_id res chain seq x y z
N MET A 1 6.06 61.04 18.69
CA MET A 1 7.15 60.09 18.37
C MET A 1 7.21 59.07 19.49
N TYR A 2 6.68 57.87 19.27
CA TYR A 2 6.73 56.77 20.24
C TYR A 2 7.89 55.85 19.86
N PHE A 3 8.88 55.75 20.75
CA PHE A 3 10.01 54.83 20.60
C PHE A 3 9.58 53.46 21.12
N PHE A 4 9.47 52.47 20.22
CA PHE A 4 9.35 51.06 20.61
C PHE A 4 10.74 50.50 20.89
N ALA A 5 11.02 50.16 22.14
CA ALA A 5 12.21 49.43 22.54
C ALA A 5 11.99 47.93 22.26
N VAL A 6 12.75 47.38 21.31
CA VAL A 6 12.77 45.95 21.01
C VAL A 6 13.74 45.27 21.97
N LEU A 7 13.21 44.55 22.96
CA LEU A 7 13.98 43.68 23.85
C LEU A 7 14.32 42.39 23.11
N ILE A 8 15.57 42.28 22.68
CA ILE A 8 16.14 41.05 22.10
C ILE A 8 16.50 40.12 23.25
N PHE A 9 15.70 39.09 23.49
CA PHE A 9 16.03 38.00 24.41
C PHE A 9 17.02 37.06 23.72
N HIS A 10 18.29 37.12 24.15
CA HIS A 10 19.27 36.09 23.84
C HIS A 10 18.92 34.81 24.62
N PHE A 11 18.28 33.86 23.95
CA PHE A 11 18.18 32.48 24.43
C PHE A 11 19.56 31.83 24.35
N THR A 12 20.22 31.70 25.50
CA THR A 12 21.39 30.82 25.64
C THR A 12 20.90 29.38 25.58
N TYR A 13 21.24 28.71 24.46
CA TYR A 13 21.02 27.28 24.27
C TYR A 13 21.86 26.50 25.28
N VAL A 14 21.21 25.92 26.30
CA VAL A 14 21.83 24.98 27.22
C VAL A 14 21.87 23.62 26.51
N PRO A 15 23.04 23.10 26.13
CA PRO A 15 23.10 21.73 25.62
C PRO A 15 22.69 20.79 26.76
N SER A 16 21.54 20.14 26.56
CA SER A 16 21.10 18.99 27.34
C SER A 16 22.22 17.96 27.32
N GLN A 17 22.97 17.85 28.42
CA GLN A 17 23.79 16.68 28.69
C GLN A 17 22.84 15.50 28.75
N SER A 18 22.82 14.69 27.70
CA SER A 18 22.26 13.34 27.75
C SER A 18 23.16 12.55 28.67
N ASP A 19 22.83 12.53 29.96
CA ASP A 19 23.35 11.58 30.92
C ASP A 19 23.28 10.20 30.27
N GLY A 20 24.46 9.65 30.00
CA GLY A 20 24.62 8.32 29.46
C GLY A 20 24.03 7.33 30.45
N TYR A 21 22.81 6.87 30.18
CA TYR A 21 22.27 5.66 30.76
C TYR A 21 23.11 4.49 30.25
N ILE A 22 24.17 4.18 30.98
CA ILE A 22 24.84 2.88 30.95
C ILE A 22 23.81 1.89 31.51
N PHE A 23 22.97 1.32 30.65
CA PHE A 23 22.25 0.09 30.99
C PHE A 23 23.30 -1.03 31.10
N PRO A 24 23.53 -1.58 32.31
CA PRO A 24 24.41 -2.72 32.45
C PRO A 24 23.71 -3.95 31.83
N ILE A 25 24.50 -4.93 31.38
CA ILE A 25 24.13 -6.25 30.84
C ILE A 25 23.27 -6.24 29.57
N GLY A 26 23.93 -6.50 28.42
CA GLY A 26 23.30 -6.79 27.15
C GLY A 26 22.49 -8.09 27.22
N PHE A 27 21.22 -7.98 27.59
CA PHE A 27 20.26 -9.07 27.42
C PHE A 27 19.99 -9.22 25.93
N THR A 28 20.56 -10.26 25.34
CA THR A 28 20.22 -10.67 23.98
C THR A 28 18.94 -11.49 24.03
N CYS A 29 17.84 -10.95 23.50
CA CYS A 29 16.63 -11.74 23.31
C CYS A 29 16.92 -12.86 22.31
N ASN A 30 16.64 -14.11 22.67
CA ASN A 30 16.66 -15.22 21.73
C ASN A 30 15.43 -15.10 20.82
N GLN A 31 15.60 -14.48 19.65
CA GLN A 31 14.52 -14.30 18.69
C GLN A 31 14.16 -15.64 18.04
N SER A 32 13.33 -16.42 18.72
CA SER A 32 12.83 -17.69 18.19
C SER A 32 11.84 -17.45 17.05
N ARG A 33 11.91 -18.31 16.01
CA ARG A 33 10.88 -18.38 14.97
C ARG A 33 9.59 -18.92 15.58
N CYS A 34 8.51 -18.17 15.47
CA CYS A 34 7.20 -18.61 15.95
C CYS A 34 6.50 -19.46 14.89
N ASP A 35 5.55 -20.30 15.31
CA ASP A 35 4.80 -21.16 14.40
C ASP A 35 3.74 -20.39 13.59
N GLU A 36 3.21 -19.31 14.18
CA GLU A 36 2.13 -18.50 13.63
C GLU A 36 2.58 -17.07 13.36
N TYR A 37 2.00 -16.44 12.35
CA TYR A 37 2.17 -15.01 12.07
C TYR A 37 1.18 -14.19 12.90
N CYS A 38 1.68 -13.17 13.59
CA CYS A 38 0.85 -12.27 14.39
C CYS A 38 0.71 -10.90 13.69
N PRO A 39 -0.49 -10.57 13.17
CA PRO A 39 -0.72 -9.34 12.39
C PRO A 39 -0.37 -8.07 13.18
N TYR A 40 -0.75 -8.02 14.45
CA TYR A 40 -0.52 -6.87 15.33
C TYR A 40 0.80 -6.94 16.11
N GLY A 41 1.70 -7.81 15.67
CA GLY A 41 2.92 -8.13 16.41
C GLY A 41 2.69 -9.10 17.55
N TYR A 42 3.75 -9.36 18.29
CA TYR A 42 3.78 -10.35 19.36
C TYR A 42 3.89 -9.65 20.71
N LYS A 43 3.33 -10.27 21.75
CA LYS A 43 3.51 -9.81 23.12
C LYS A 43 4.97 -9.88 23.53
N THR A 44 5.39 -8.93 24.34
CA THR A 44 6.69 -8.94 25.01
C THR A 44 6.57 -9.50 26.42
N ASP A 45 7.62 -10.15 26.89
CA ASP A 45 7.74 -10.56 28.28
C ASP A 45 8.17 -9.38 29.18
N VAL A 46 8.39 -9.67 30.47
CA VAL A 46 8.79 -8.67 31.48
C VAL A 46 10.17 -8.04 31.23
N ILE A 47 10.99 -8.65 30.37
CA ILE A 47 12.32 -8.16 30.00
C ILE A 47 12.26 -7.37 28.67
N GLY A 48 11.09 -7.36 28.02
CA GLY A 48 10.89 -6.73 26.72
C GLY A 48 11.20 -7.66 25.53
N CYS A 49 11.44 -8.95 25.78
CA CYS A 49 11.70 -9.91 24.71
C CYS A 49 10.40 -10.41 24.07
N ARG A 50 10.43 -10.56 22.74
CA ARG A 50 9.32 -11.07 21.96
C ARG A 50 8.97 -12.51 22.38
N THR A 51 7.70 -12.75 22.67
CA THR A 51 7.14 -14.10 22.89
C THR A 51 6.52 -14.63 21.60
N CYS A 52 6.16 -15.91 21.53
CA CYS A 52 5.35 -16.46 20.44
C CYS A 52 3.83 -16.38 20.71
N THR A 53 3.40 -15.41 21.52
CA THR A 53 1.98 -15.12 21.73
C THR A 53 1.60 -13.87 20.96
N CYS A 54 0.58 -13.93 20.10
CA CYS A 54 0.13 -12.76 19.36
C CYS A 54 -0.41 -11.69 20.30
N ASP A 55 -0.09 -10.44 19.97
CA ASP A 55 -0.77 -9.32 20.58
C ASP A 55 -2.17 -9.18 19.97
N ASN A 56 -3.13 -8.83 20.81
CA ASN A 56 -4.48 -8.55 20.39
C ASN A 56 -4.81 -7.13 20.82
N PRO A 57 -4.86 -6.16 19.89
CA PRO A 57 -5.07 -4.76 20.24
C PRO A 57 -6.48 -4.54 20.83
N CYS A 58 -7.43 -5.44 20.57
CA CYS A 58 -8.76 -5.41 21.18
C CYS A 58 -8.81 -6.04 22.58
N ALA A 59 -7.71 -6.60 23.09
CA ALA A 59 -7.67 -7.17 24.43
C ALA A 59 -7.93 -6.08 25.49
N GLY A 60 -9.02 -6.23 26.25
CA GLY A 60 -9.41 -5.27 27.28
C GLY A 60 -10.24 -4.09 26.78
N LYS A 61 -10.53 -3.98 25.47
CA LYS A 61 -11.45 -2.98 24.95
C LYS A 61 -12.90 -3.40 25.24
N GLN A 62 -13.59 -2.63 26.07
CA GLN A 62 -15.03 -2.78 26.28
C GLN A 62 -15.78 -1.92 25.24
N CYS A 63 -16.71 -2.55 24.54
CA CYS A 63 -17.63 -1.92 23.61
C CYS A 63 -19.06 -2.03 24.15
N GLU A 64 -19.97 -1.19 23.63
CA GLU A 64 -21.39 -1.26 24.02
C GLU A 64 -22.02 -2.62 23.65
N PRO A 65 -23.15 -2.99 24.25
CA PRO A 65 -23.92 -4.15 23.79
C PRO A 65 -24.14 -4.13 22.28
N TYR A 66 -23.94 -5.27 21.62
CA TYR A 66 -24.01 -5.46 20.15
C TYR A 66 -22.88 -4.82 19.34
N GLN A 67 -21.87 -4.23 19.99
CA GLN A 67 -20.65 -3.81 19.33
C GLN A 67 -19.52 -4.81 19.58
N GLN A 68 -18.65 -4.95 18.58
CA GLN A 68 -17.39 -5.67 18.69
C GLN A 68 -16.23 -4.70 18.44
N CYS A 69 -15.14 -4.90 19.19
CA CYS A 69 -13.91 -4.20 18.90
C CYS A 69 -13.38 -4.67 17.55
N ASP A 70 -13.19 -3.71 16.65
CA ASP A 70 -12.62 -3.89 15.34
C ASP A 70 -11.37 -3.02 15.23
N VAL A 71 -10.41 -3.50 14.44
CA VAL A 71 -9.15 -2.80 14.22
C VAL A 71 -9.20 -2.19 12.84
N ASP A 72 -9.25 -0.87 12.80
CA ASP A 72 -9.33 -0.12 11.56
C ASP A 72 -7.94 0.27 11.09
N HIS A 73 -7.61 -0.13 9.87
CA HIS A 73 -6.30 0.08 9.28
C HIS A 73 -6.33 1.28 8.36
N TRP A 74 -5.41 2.22 8.58
CA TRP A 74 -5.26 3.39 7.72
C TRP A 74 -3.80 3.46 7.27
N THR A 75 -3.58 3.43 5.97
CA THR A 75 -2.26 3.66 5.38
C THR A 75 -2.14 5.15 5.05
N CYS A 76 -1.25 5.86 5.75
CA CYS A 76 -0.89 7.24 5.43
C CYS A 76 0.59 7.30 5.07
N HIS A 77 0.93 7.88 3.91
CA HIS A 77 2.27 8.26 3.43
C HIS A 77 3.47 7.46 4.00
N GLY A 78 4.10 6.64 3.13
CA GLY A 78 5.46 6.16 3.36
C GLY A 78 5.61 4.96 4.29
N ASN A 79 4.84 3.89 4.05
CA ASN A 79 4.97 2.58 4.70
C ASN A 79 4.77 2.55 6.24
N THR A 80 4.33 3.66 6.86
CA THR A 80 4.00 3.66 8.29
C THR A 80 2.57 3.16 8.51
N TYR A 81 2.43 2.04 9.21
CA TYR A 81 1.14 1.44 9.54
C TYR A 81 0.60 2.00 10.84
N TYR A 82 -0.51 2.72 10.77
CA TYR A 82 -1.30 3.08 11.94
C TYR A 82 -2.58 2.25 11.96
N PHE A 83 -2.93 1.77 13.14
CA PHE A 83 -4.22 1.17 13.38
C PHE A 83 -4.95 1.93 14.49
N SER A 84 -6.26 1.99 14.39
CA SER A 84 -7.12 2.53 15.43
C SER A 84 -8.11 1.48 15.89
N LEU A 85 -8.44 1.51 17.17
CA LEU A 85 -9.41 0.60 17.76
C LEU A 85 -10.78 1.28 17.73
N MET A 86 -11.75 0.65 17.08
CA MET A 86 -13.11 1.17 16.98
C MET A 86 -14.10 0.11 17.45
N CYS A 87 -15.15 0.52 18.16
CA CYS A 87 -16.28 -0.36 18.43
C CYS A 87 -17.26 -0.24 17.27
N ARG A 88 -17.45 -1.32 16.50
CA ARG A 88 -18.38 -1.39 15.37
C ARG A 88 -19.54 -2.31 15.69
N ALA A 89 -20.67 -2.10 15.02
CA ALA A 89 -21.79 -3.04 15.11
C ALA A 89 -21.31 -4.45 14.71
N SER A 90 -21.80 -5.46 15.41
CA SER A 90 -21.47 -6.86 15.10
C SER A 90 -22.10 -7.23 13.75
N CYS A 91 -21.31 -7.21 12.68
CA CYS A 91 -21.79 -7.53 11.34
C CYS A 91 -21.92 -9.04 11.16
N PRO A 92 -23.01 -9.55 10.56
CA PRO A 92 -23.08 -10.95 10.17
C PRO A 92 -21.97 -11.25 9.15
N LEU A 93 -21.23 -12.34 9.36
CA LEU A 93 -20.26 -12.82 8.38
C LEU A 93 -21.02 -13.28 7.14
N HIS A 94 -20.95 -12.48 6.07
CA HIS A 94 -21.45 -12.87 4.77
C HIS A 94 -20.34 -13.62 4.02
N GLU A 95 -20.56 -14.91 3.76
CA GLU A 95 -19.73 -15.70 2.83
C GLU A 95 -20.03 -15.26 1.40
N CYS A 96 -19.50 -14.11 1.02
CA CYS A 96 -19.57 -13.65 -0.36
C CYS A 96 -18.64 -14.51 -1.20
N LYS A 97 -19.11 -14.96 -2.36
CA LYS A 97 -18.19 -15.54 -3.35
C LYS A 97 -17.07 -14.51 -3.61
N PRO A 98 -15.80 -14.94 -3.68
CA PRO A 98 -14.71 -14.03 -4.03
C PRO A 98 -15.01 -13.45 -5.41
N GLN A 99 -15.52 -12.23 -5.39
CA GLN A 99 -15.91 -11.49 -6.57
C GLN A 99 -14.98 -10.29 -6.60
N ASP A 100 -14.26 -10.12 -7.70
CA ASP A 100 -13.38 -8.97 -7.90
C ASP A 100 -14.25 -7.71 -7.97
N CYS A 101 -14.45 -7.07 -6.82
CA CYS A 101 -15.08 -5.77 -6.71
C CYS A 101 -13.97 -4.71 -6.74
N PRO A 102 -13.72 -4.04 -7.88
CA PRO A 102 -12.59 -3.12 -8.03
C PRO A 102 -12.61 -1.98 -7.01
N TYR A 103 -13.81 -1.59 -6.56
CA TYR A 103 -14.00 -0.50 -5.61
C TYR A 103 -14.42 -0.99 -4.21
N GLY A 104 -14.26 -2.28 -3.93
CA GLY A 104 -14.77 -2.90 -2.71
C GLY A 104 -16.28 -3.16 -2.74
N HIS A 105 -16.83 -3.53 -1.60
CA HIS A 105 -18.23 -3.95 -1.50
C HIS A 105 -19.11 -2.85 -0.92
N GLU A 106 -20.40 -2.87 -1.29
CA GLU A 106 -21.43 -2.02 -0.69
C GLU A 106 -21.52 -2.29 0.82
N LYS A 107 -21.80 -1.24 1.58
CA LYS A 107 -22.10 -1.31 3.01
C LYS A 107 -23.58 -1.01 3.25
N ASP A 108 -24.19 -1.68 4.21
CA ASP A 108 -25.54 -1.37 4.66
C ASP A 108 -25.58 -0.12 5.56
N GLU A 109 -26.77 0.22 6.06
CA GLU A 109 -27.01 1.38 6.93
C GLU A 109 -26.26 1.29 8.27
N MET A 110 -25.84 0.09 8.69
CA MET A 110 -25.05 -0.15 9.90
C MET A 110 -23.55 -0.17 9.61
N GLY A 111 -23.14 0.03 8.35
CA GLY A 111 -21.75 -0.01 7.91
C GLY A 111 -21.22 -1.43 7.65
N CYS A 112 -22.09 -2.43 7.66
CA CYS A 112 -21.72 -3.83 7.43
C CYS A 112 -21.56 -4.13 5.95
N LYS A 113 -20.48 -4.85 5.62
CA LYS A 113 -20.11 -5.20 4.26
C LYS A 113 -21.10 -6.22 3.70
N GLY A 114 -21.84 -5.85 2.65
CA GLY A 114 -22.68 -6.76 1.88
C GLY A 114 -21.90 -7.48 0.78
N CYS A 115 -22.57 -8.36 0.04
CA CYS A 115 -21.96 -9.04 -1.12
C CYS A 115 -22.06 -8.27 -2.44
N GLY A 116 -22.77 -7.16 -2.50
CA GLY A 116 -22.80 -6.30 -3.68
C GLY A 116 -21.48 -5.56 -3.88
N CYS A 117 -21.02 -5.40 -5.13
CA CYS A 117 -19.88 -4.53 -5.43
C CYS A 117 -20.31 -3.07 -5.37
N MET A 118 -19.45 -2.24 -4.77
CA MET A 118 -19.67 -0.79 -4.70
C MET A 118 -19.58 -0.19 -6.11
N ASN A 119 -20.64 0.50 -6.54
CA ASN A 119 -20.62 1.32 -7.74
C ASN A 119 -20.49 2.80 -7.33
N PRO A 120 -19.27 3.38 -7.43
CA PRO A 120 -19.04 4.76 -7.01
C PRO A 120 -19.80 5.78 -7.90
N CYS A 121 -20.20 5.41 -9.11
CA CYS A 121 -20.97 6.25 -10.02
C CYS A 121 -22.50 6.16 -9.81
N LYS A 122 -23.00 5.29 -8.91
CA LYS A 122 -24.44 5.02 -8.71
C LYS A 122 -25.26 6.30 -8.42
N TYR A 123 -24.67 7.26 -7.74
CA TYR A 123 -25.32 8.50 -7.34
C TYR A 123 -24.77 9.76 -8.04
N GLN A 124 -23.81 9.60 -8.96
CA GLN A 124 -23.23 10.71 -9.69
C GLN A 124 -24.08 11.06 -10.91
N ARG A 125 -24.53 12.32 -10.99
CA ARG A 125 -25.20 12.86 -12.17
C ARG A 125 -24.20 13.61 -13.02
N CYS A 126 -24.00 13.17 -14.26
CA CYS A 126 -23.20 13.86 -15.27
C CYS A 126 -24.11 14.61 -16.25
N GLY A 127 -23.57 15.63 -16.94
CA GLY A 127 -24.33 16.41 -17.92
C GLY A 127 -24.70 15.59 -19.17
N PRO A 128 -25.56 16.14 -20.05
CA PRO A 128 -25.91 15.48 -21.31
C PRO A 128 -24.66 15.16 -22.15
N GLY A 129 -24.48 13.89 -22.50
CA GLY A 129 -23.31 13.40 -23.28
C GLY A 129 -22.06 13.10 -22.45
N GLU A 130 -22.15 13.15 -21.12
CA GLU A 130 -21.06 12.80 -20.21
C GLU A 130 -21.27 11.44 -19.55
N VAL A 131 -20.18 10.73 -19.28
CA VAL A 131 -20.15 9.44 -18.59
C VAL A 131 -19.35 9.58 -17.30
N CYS A 132 -19.89 9.05 -16.20
CA CYS A 132 -19.18 8.98 -14.93
C CYS A 132 -18.08 7.91 -15.00
N VAL A 133 -16.87 8.30 -14.63
CA VAL A 133 -15.71 7.43 -14.48
C VAL A 133 -15.16 7.61 -13.08
N ALA A 134 -14.88 6.49 -12.41
CA ALA A 134 -14.24 6.45 -11.12
C ALA A 134 -12.73 6.24 -11.30
N GLU A 135 -11.94 7.23 -10.89
CA GLU A 135 -10.50 7.13 -10.81
C GLU A 135 -10.09 6.89 -9.36
N GLU A 136 -9.22 5.91 -9.14
CA GLU A 136 -8.58 5.70 -7.84
C GLU A 136 -7.60 6.83 -7.56
N MET A 137 -7.86 7.63 -6.51
CA MET A 137 -6.86 8.57 -6.01
C MET A 137 -5.88 7.80 -5.13
N CYS A 138 -4.78 7.36 -5.73
CA CYS A 138 -3.56 7.07 -5.00
C CYS A 138 -2.55 8.14 -5.35
N SER A 139 -2.57 9.27 -4.64
CA SER A 139 -1.42 10.18 -4.68
C SER A 139 -1.13 10.82 -3.33
N GLU A 140 -2.09 11.37 -2.58
CA GLU A 140 -1.81 12.04 -1.29
C GLU A 140 -3.02 12.06 -0.32
N GLY A 141 -3.49 10.91 0.18
CA GLY A 141 -4.61 10.85 1.14
C GLY A 141 -5.22 9.46 1.36
N PRO A 142 -6.23 9.32 2.26
CA PRO A 142 -6.94 8.06 2.47
C PRO A 142 -7.51 7.56 1.13
N ARG A 143 -7.42 6.25 0.87
CA ARG A 143 -7.91 5.61 -0.38
C ARG A 143 -9.27 6.18 -0.76
N GLY A 144 -9.27 7.07 -1.75
CA GLY A 144 -10.43 7.84 -2.16
C GLY A 144 -10.72 7.59 -3.62
N ILE A 145 -11.99 7.46 -3.96
CA ILE A 145 -12.41 7.40 -5.36
C ILE A 145 -12.78 8.82 -5.78
N LYS A 146 -12.14 9.33 -6.83
CA LYS A 146 -12.55 10.58 -7.48
C LYS A 146 -13.47 10.25 -8.64
N LEU A 147 -14.65 10.86 -8.61
CA LEU A 147 -15.60 10.77 -9.71
C LEU A 147 -15.33 11.89 -10.70
N LYS A 148 -15.24 11.55 -11.98
CA LYS A 148 -15.15 12.49 -13.09
C LYS A 148 -16.27 12.23 -14.09
N CYS A 149 -16.83 13.29 -14.65
CA CYS A 149 -17.73 13.21 -15.78
C CYS A 149 -16.93 13.55 -17.05
N LEU A 150 -16.85 12.60 -17.98
CA LEU A 150 -16.11 12.76 -19.23
C LEU A 150 -17.09 12.84 -20.40
N ARG A 151 -16.93 13.81 -21.30
CA ARG A 151 -17.69 13.86 -22.56
C ARG A 151 -17.30 12.69 -23.45
N ALA A 152 -18.27 11.88 -23.83
CA ALA A 152 -18.07 10.80 -24.79
C ALA A 152 -18.06 11.36 -26.23
N ASN A 153 -17.03 11.04 -27.02
CA ASN A 153 -17.04 11.28 -28.47
C ASN A 153 -17.79 10.16 -29.21
N ALA A 154 -18.26 10.42 -30.43
CA ALA A 154 -19.05 9.48 -31.25
C ALA A 154 -18.36 8.15 -31.59
N THR A 155 -17.05 8.04 -31.38
CA THR A 155 -16.24 6.81 -31.54
C THR A 155 -15.68 6.26 -30.21
N GLY A 156 -15.99 6.89 -29.07
CA GLY A 156 -15.51 6.48 -27.76
C GLY A 156 -14.02 6.76 -27.47
N THR A 157 -13.26 7.34 -28.40
CA THR A 157 -11.84 7.68 -28.22
C THR A 157 -11.63 9.19 -28.06
N LYS A 158 -10.91 9.56 -27.00
CA LYS A 158 -10.50 10.95 -26.72
C LYS A 158 -9.44 11.41 -27.72
N GLN A 159 -9.56 12.63 -28.24
CA GLN A 159 -8.57 13.23 -29.14
C GLN A 159 -7.52 13.99 -28.33
N CYS A 160 -6.25 13.65 -28.53
CA CYS A 160 -5.11 14.33 -27.91
C CYS A 160 -4.47 15.29 -28.90
N GLU A 161 -3.99 16.44 -28.40
CA GLU A 161 -3.23 17.39 -29.21
C GLU A 161 -1.80 16.86 -29.46
N GLU A 162 -1.29 17.00 -30.69
CA GLU A 162 0.10 16.65 -31.00
C GLU A 162 1.05 17.72 -30.46
N LEU A 163 1.93 17.33 -29.53
CA LEU A 163 2.86 18.26 -28.90
C LEU A 163 4.19 18.34 -29.68
N PRO A 164 4.74 19.54 -29.94
CA PRO A 164 5.99 19.71 -30.71
C PRO A 164 7.19 18.94 -30.14
N CYS A 165 7.23 18.74 -28.84
CA CYS A 165 8.28 17.99 -28.14
C CYS A 165 8.39 16.53 -28.59
N HIS A 166 7.31 15.91 -29.09
CA HIS A 166 7.31 14.52 -29.53
C HIS A 166 8.19 14.29 -30.76
N SER A 167 8.48 15.36 -31.52
CA SER A 167 9.38 15.34 -32.68
C SER A 167 10.84 15.63 -32.36
N THR A 168 11.13 16.25 -31.20
CA THR A 168 12.46 16.78 -30.86
C THR A 168 13.08 16.10 -29.64
N THR A 169 12.28 15.43 -28.83
CA THR A 169 12.72 14.80 -27.57
C THR A 169 12.63 13.29 -27.69
N TYR A 170 13.73 12.60 -27.43
CA TYR A 170 13.76 11.14 -27.32
C TYR A 170 13.59 10.72 -25.85
N CYS A 171 12.47 10.07 -25.54
CA CYS A 171 12.24 9.45 -24.24
C CYS A 171 12.43 7.93 -24.35
N GLN A 172 13.40 7.38 -23.62
CA GLN A 172 13.72 5.94 -23.65
C GLN A 172 12.50 5.04 -23.36
N PHE A 173 11.59 5.51 -22.51
CA PHE A 173 10.39 4.79 -22.08
C PHE A 173 9.09 5.42 -22.61
N GLY A 174 9.19 6.34 -23.57
CA GLY A 174 8.05 7.12 -24.06
C GLY A 174 7.67 8.29 -23.15
N PHE A 175 6.63 9.00 -23.57
CA PHE A 175 6.10 10.16 -22.88
C PHE A 175 5.07 9.76 -21.82
N ALA A 176 5.11 10.44 -20.68
CA ALA A 176 4.09 10.37 -19.66
C ALA A 176 2.75 10.80 -20.25
N VAL A 177 1.63 10.27 -19.76
CA VAL A 177 0.29 10.77 -20.13
C VAL A 177 -0.30 11.61 -18.99
N ASP A 178 -1.16 12.57 -19.31
CA ASP A 178 -1.90 13.34 -18.32
C ASP A 178 -3.10 12.56 -17.76
N SER A 179 -3.95 13.22 -16.97
CA SER A 179 -5.20 12.64 -16.43
C SER A 179 -6.22 12.27 -17.49
N ASP A 180 -5.97 12.72 -18.72
CA ASP A 180 -6.80 12.56 -19.86
C ASP A 180 -6.28 11.44 -20.79
N ASN A 181 -5.22 10.74 -20.37
CA ASN A 181 -4.51 9.72 -21.12
C ASN A 181 -3.85 10.26 -22.41
N CYS A 182 -3.58 11.57 -22.46
CA CYS A 182 -2.89 12.22 -23.56
C CYS A 182 -1.39 12.37 -23.28
N PRO A 183 -0.51 12.07 -24.25
CA PRO A 183 0.94 12.14 -24.06
C PRO A 183 1.38 13.60 -23.82
N THR A 184 2.15 13.81 -22.77
CA THR A 184 2.72 15.10 -22.37
C THR A 184 4.15 15.25 -22.92
N CYS A 185 4.83 16.35 -22.62
CA CYS A 185 6.26 16.53 -22.93
C CYS A 185 7.20 16.01 -21.83
N THR A 186 6.70 15.22 -20.88
CA THR A 186 7.50 14.66 -19.80
C THR A 186 7.88 13.22 -20.13
N CYS A 187 9.16 12.85 -20.08
CA CYS A 187 9.56 11.46 -20.27
C CYS A 187 9.17 10.59 -19.07
N ILE A 188 8.74 9.36 -19.34
CA ILE A 188 8.59 8.35 -18.29
C ILE A 188 9.99 8.02 -17.77
N THR A 189 10.20 8.15 -16.46
CA THR A 189 11.48 7.80 -15.79
C THR A 189 11.45 6.38 -15.22
N ASN A 190 10.26 5.87 -14.88
CA ASN A 190 10.04 4.52 -14.38
C ASN A 190 8.80 3.91 -15.06
N LEU A 191 9.01 2.87 -15.89
CA LEU A 191 7.95 2.13 -16.60
C LEU A 191 6.88 1.53 -15.66
N CYS A 192 7.23 1.32 -14.39
CA CYS A 192 6.35 0.73 -13.39
C CYS A 192 5.54 1.74 -12.60
N SER A 193 5.78 3.05 -12.76
CA SER A 193 5.05 4.10 -12.05
C SER A 193 3.55 4.14 -12.35
N ARG A 194 3.10 3.51 -13.45
CA ARG A 194 1.72 3.55 -13.94
C ARG A 194 1.10 2.17 -14.18
N VAL A 195 1.79 1.13 -13.74
CA VAL A 195 1.37 -0.25 -14.00
C VAL A 195 0.88 -0.83 -12.68
N VAL A 196 -0.43 -1.06 -12.63
CA VAL A 196 -1.04 -1.80 -11.54
C VAL A 196 -0.91 -3.28 -11.86
N CYS A 197 -0.12 -3.98 -11.05
CA CYS A 197 0.02 -5.43 -11.18
C CYS A 197 -1.09 -6.16 -10.40
N PRO A 198 -1.39 -7.43 -10.76
CA PRO A 198 -2.26 -8.27 -9.95
C PRO A 198 -1.77 -8.38 -8.50
N LEU A 199 -2.65 -8.82 -7.60
CA LEU A 199 -2.27 -9.07 -6.21
C LEU A 199 -1.01 -9.95 -6.12
N PHE A 200 -0.14 -9.61 -5.19
CA PHE A 200 1.15 -10.28 -4.92
C PHE A 200 2.14 -10.28 -6.10
N HIS A 201 1.98 -9.35 -7.04
CA HIS A 201 2.92 -9.12 -8.11
C HIS A 201 3.54 -7.72 -8.01
N TYR A 202 4.79 -7.61 -8.43
CA TYR A 202 5.48 -6.34 -8.58
C TYR A 202 5.82 -6.10 -10.06
N CYS A 203 5.89 -4.83 -10.44
CA CYS A 203 6.26 -4.45 -11.79
C CYS A 203 7.78 -4.38 -11.92
N THR A 204 8.30 -4.87 -13.05
CA THR A 204 9.68 -4.68 -13.47
C THR A 204 9.76 -4.34 -14.96
N ALA A 205 10.81 -3.62 -15.37
CA ALA A 205 11.07 -3.31 -16.77
C ALA A 205 11.71 -4.52 -17.48
N ARG A 206 11.08 -4.99 -18.57
CA ARG A 206 11.65 -6.02 -19.44
C ARG A 206 12.34 -5.36 -20.63
N TYR A 207 13.66 -5.48 -20.68
CA TYR A 207 14.47 -5.08 -21.83
C TYR A 207 14.57 -6.25 -22.82
N PRO A 208 13.97 -6.17 -24.02
CA PRO A 208 14.08 -7.23 -25.01
C PRO A 208 15.53 -7.33 -25.52
N SER A 209 16.09 -8.54 -25.51
CA SER A 209 17.38 -8.80 -26.16
C SER A 209 17.17 -8.87 -27.67
N CYS A 210 17.68 -7.89 -28.39
CA CYS A 210 17.67 -7.78 -29.85
C CYS A 210 19.08 -8.00 -30.40
N ARG A 211 19.19 -8.64 -31.57
CA ARG A 211 20.50 -8.84 -32.24
C ARG A 211 20.89 -7.67 -33.14
N SER A 212 19.91 -6.92 -33.65
CA SER A 212 20.14 -5.76 -34.51
C SER A 212 19.12 -4.65 -34.22
N PRO A 213 19.52 -3.37 -34.22
CA PRO A 213 18.61 -2.24 -34.03
C PRO A 213 17.68 -2.02 -35.25
N PRO A 214 16.55 -1.31 -35.08
CA PRO A 214 16.06 -0.77 -33.81
C PRO A 214 15.44 -1.86 -32.93
N CYS A 215 15.78 -1.83 -31.64
CA CYS A 215 15.23 -2.77 -30.67
C CYS A 215 13.83 -2.33 -30.24
N PRO A 216 12.92 -3.26 -29.92
CA PRO A 216 11.64 -2.90 -29.36
C PRO A 216 11.83 -2.13 -28.04
N ALA A 217 10.96 -1.16 -27.78
CA ALA A 217 11.00 -0.43 -26.52
C ALA A 217 10.80 -1.41 -25.34
N PRO A 218 11.48 -1.18 -24.20
CA PRO A 218 11.26 -1.96 -23.01
C PRO A 218 9.81 -1.80 -22.54
N SER A 219 9.25 -2.88 -22.00
CA SER A 219 7.86 -2.93 -21.55
C SER A 219 7.79 -3.30 -20.08
N PRO A 220 6.83 -2.76 -19.32
CA PRO A 220 6.60 -3.21 -17.96
C PRO A 220 6.07 -4.64 -17.95
N LYS A 221 6.50 -5.43 -16.98
CA LYS A 221 6.05 -6.80 -16.77
C LYS A 221 5.80 -7.04 -15.28
N CYS A 222 4.63 -7.56 -14.96
CA CYS A 222 4.34 -8.03 -13.62
C CYS A 222 5.01 -9.39 -13.38
N LYS A 223 5.71 -9.50 -12.26
CA LYS A 223 6.30 -10.75 -11.75
C LYS A 223 5.72 -11.06 -10.37
N PRO A 224 5.48 -12.33 -10.03
CA PRO A 224 5.07 -12.69 -8.69
C PRO A 224 6.20 -12.36 -7.70
N ILE A 225 5.83 -11.94 -6.49
CA ILE A 225 6.78 -11.67 -5.40
C ILE A 225 7.50 -12.96 -4.99
N CYS A 226 6.74 -14.04 -4.79
CA CYS A 226 7.29 -15.35 -4.47
C CYS A 226 7.62 -16.15 -5.75
N PRO A 227 8.66 -17.01 -5.73
CA PRO A 227 8.99 -17.90 -6.83
C PRO A 227 7.84 -18.82 -7.25
N LYS A 228 7.94 -19.42 -8.44
CA LYS A 228 6.98 -20.47 -8.83
C LYS A 228 7.07 -21.65 -7.87
N GLY A 229 5.91 -22.20 -7.49
CA GLY A 229 5.83 -23.34 -6.56
C GLY A 229 5.83 -22.93 -5.09
N THR A 230 5.75 -21.64 -4.78
CA THR A 230 5.62 -21.13 -3.41
C THR A 230 4.39 -20.23 -3.27
N GLU A 231 3.90 -20.11 -2.04
CA GLU A 231 2.78 -19.25 -1.64
C GLU A 231 3.30 -18.13 -0.73
N ILE A 232 2.81 -16.91 -0.95
CA ILE A 232 3.17 -15.75 -0.14
C ILE A 232 2.43 -15.77 1.19
N LEU A 233 3.10 -15.38 2.27
CA LEU A 233 2.41 -15.07 3.52
C LEU A 233 1.67 -13.74 3.35
N VAL A 234 0.35 -13.81 3.36
CA VAL A 234 -0.51 -12.63 3.33
C VAL A 234 -0.79 -12.20 4.77
N GLY A 235 -0.40 -10.97 5.08
CA GLY A 235 -0.63 -10.35 6.36
C GLY A 235 -1.95 -9.58 6.38
N MET A 236 -1.97 -8.48 7.13
CA MET A 236 -3.16 -7.64 7.27
C MET A 236 -3.49 -6.92 5.96
N ASN A 237 -4.78 -6.74 5.68
CA ASN A 237 -5.31 -6.03 4.50
C ASN A 237 -4.76 -6.56 3.16
N ASP A 238 -4.54 -7.86 3.07
CA ASP A 238 -4.04 -8.53 1.87
C ASP A 238 -2.63 -8.07 1.42
N PHE A 239 -1.84 -7.52 2.34
CA PHE A 239 -0.45 -7.15 2.05
C PHE A 239 0.50 -8.32 2.26
N PRO A 240 1.55 -8.44 1.42
CA PRO A 240 2.58 -9.43 1.62
C PRO A 240 3.41 -9.12 2.87
N VAL A 241 3.70 -10.13 3.69
CA VAL A 241 4.52 -9.96 4.89
C VAL A 241 5.99 -9.80 4.50
N GLU A 242 6.51 -8.60 4.73
CA GLU A 242 7.93 -8.30 4.61
C GLU A 242 8.72 -8.95 5.73
N CYS A 243 9.98 -9.29 5.44
CA CYS A 243 10.88 -9.90 6.40
C CYS A 243 12.28 -9.31 6.27
N ASN A 244 13.01 -9.33 7.37
CA ASN A 244 14.43 -8.98 7.44
C ASN A 244 15.12 -9.90 8.48
N ASP A 245 16.44 -9.91 8.46
CA ASP A 245 17.22 -10.85 9.28
C ASP A 245 17.17 -10.51 10.79
N ASP A 246 16.76 -9.30 11.17
CA ASP A 246 16.94 -8.76 12.53
C ASP A 246 15.65 -8.50 13.32
N GLU A 247 14.52 -8.23 12.66
CA GLU A 247 13.31 -7.68 13.29
C GLU A 247 12.04 -8.45 12.88
N TRP A 248 11.92 -8.83 11.61
CA TRP A 248 10.74 -9.45 11.01
C TRP A 248 11.06 -10.84 10.51
N ILE A 249 11.05 -11.80 11.43
CA ILE A 249 11.35 -13.20 11.12
C ILE A 249 10.07 -13.93 10.71
N CYS A 250 10.10 -14.56 9.54
CA CYS A 250 9.01 -15.38 9.04
C CYS A 250 8.65 -16.54 10.00
N PRO A 251 7.38 -16.97 10.06
CA PRO A 251 6.99 -18.16 10.83
C PRO A 251 7.72 -19.42 10.37
N LYS A 252 7.80 -20.47 11.20
CA LYS A 252 8.63 -21.67 10.94
C LYS A 252 8.42 -22.38 9.59
N LYS A 253 7.28 -22.20 8.94
CA LYS A 253 6.96 -22.79 7.62
C LYS A 253 7.27 -21.90 6.43
N TYR A 254 7.73 -20.68 6.67
CA TYR A 254 8.00 -19.68 5.67
C TYR A 254 9.47 -19.32 5.66
N ASP A 255 10.02 -19.18 4.46
CA ASP A 255 11.35 -18.69 4.22
C ASP A 255 11.30 -17.20 3.85
N CYS A 256 12.25 -16.44 4.39
CA CYS A 256 12.43 -15.04 4.00
C CYS A 256 13.18 -14.98 2.67
N LEU A 257 12.48 -14.69 1.58
CA LEU A 257 13.04 -14.68 0.23
C LEU A 257 13.29 -13.24 -0.23
N ARG A 258 14.54 -12.95 -0.61
CA ARG A 258 14.92 -11.68 -1.21
C ARG A 258 14.48 -11.62 -2.67
N VAL A 259 13.76 -10.57 -3.04
CA VAL A 259 13.34 -10.34 -4.42
C VAL A 259 14.41 -9.50 -5.12
N ASN A 260 15.08 -10.05 -6.13
CA ASN A 260 16.25 -9.41 -6.76
C ASN A 260 15.99 -7.98 -7.29
N ASP A 261 14.77 -7.71 -7.74
CA ASP A 261 14.37 -6.43 -8.32
C ASP A 261 13.82 -5.44 -7.26
N LEU A 262 13.69 -5.85 -6.00
CA LEU A 262 13.21 -5.04 -4.88
C LEU A 262 14.28 -4.92 -3.79
N SER A 263 14.21 -3.87 -2.99
CA SER A 263 15.08 -3.71 -1.81
C SER A 263 14.59 -4.48 -0.59
N THR A 264 13.47 -5.21 -0.72
CA THR A 264 12.75 -5.88 0.37
C THR A 264 12.71 -7.39 0.15
N SER A 265 12.57 -8.13 1.27
CA SER A 265 12.38 -9.58 1.28
C SER A 265 10.97 -9.89 1.80
N TYR A 266 10.42 -11.03 1.40
CA TYR A 266 9.06 -11.44 1.75
C TYR A 266 9.01 -12.89 2.23
N CYS A 267 8.06 -13.19 3.11
CA CYS A 267 7.85 -14.54 3.61
C CYS A 267 7.09 -15.39 2.57
N CYS A 268 7.74 -16.45 2.08
CA CYS A 268 7.16 -17.41 1.13
C CYS A 268 7.28 -18.84 1.66
N LYS A 269 6.28 -19.69 1.47
CA LYS A 269 6.35 -21.13 1.81
C LYS A 269 6.26 -21.99 0.55
N PRO A 270 6.89 -23.17 0.49
CA PRO A 270 6.63 -24.14 -0.58
C PRO A 270 5.15 -24.54 -0.63
N LEU A 271 4.61 -24.75 -1.84
CA LEU A 271 3.35 -25.46 -2.00
C LEU A 271 3.62 -26.93 -1.70
N GLU A 272 2.97 -27.49 -0.67
CA GLU A 272 3.01 -28.93 -0.42
C GLU A 272 2.40 -29.64 -1.64
N GLU A 273 3.16 -30.53 -2.28
CA GLU A 273 2.65 -31.38 -3.35
C GLU A 273 1.55 -32.28 -2.77
N GLN A 274 0.28 -31.98 -3.10
CA GLN A 274 -0.88 -32.82 -2.78
C GLN A 274 -0.98 -34.01 -3.71
#